data_AF-A0A8K0KCF5-F1
#
_entry.id   AF-A0A8K0KCF5-F1
#
_cell.length_a   1.000
_cell.length_b   1.000
_cell.length_c   1.000
_cell.angle_alpha   90.00
_cell.angle_beta   90.00
_cell.angle_gamma   90.00
#
_symmetry.space_group_name_H-M   'P 1'
#
loop_
_entity.id
_entity.type
_entity.pdbx_description
1 polymer ?
#
loop_
_entity_poly.entity_id
_entity_poly.type
_entity_poly.pdbx_seq_one_letter_code
_entity_poly.pdbx_strand_id
1 'polypeptide(L)'
;MRVPTTIFVFSVEGRIKPKMNPTRIGSLLWKRDLRSCIQICARFSSAVPNNDSAIENGANKQGRNGSSRKMWKAAEELAVFPPALLGTAGNKTEVIEFDKVFPDLVRMLTETPPESIGSPSPPANRQYFGKVLQYNVASGKKNRGLATVLSYKMLAPPEEQTRENQLLARIMGWCLEFFHASLLVAQDTVDKAKHRRDRPSWHMVLQEDYGEKATAAAFNDAGLIKSGVYQILKTYFSKKPYYTDVMELFLEMSQRHNLGQCLDLEARADKSMSMHTMERYMTIVRNKTAHHSFRGPVSLALFMCGNRDQETHRQVKFIQTEMAQFFQVQSNFLDCFGDSKARRPGLDIQQGKVTWLSVVACQRASPQQLKLLQECYGQDDPEKVALVRDLYIDLELPFMYKIYGDHCYDLICNQIQQNTKNLPHKLFFKFMEKIYGRKRE
;
A
#
# COMPACT_ATOMS: atom_id res chain seq x y z
N MET A 1 27.59 37.57 24.66
CA MET A 1 26.24 37.95 25.12
C MET A 1 25.55 36.71 25.68
N ARG A 2 25.52 36.60 27.01
CA ARG A 2 24.77 35.59 27.77
C ARG A 2 23.64 36.34 28.47
N VAL A 3 22.41 35.85 28.36
CA VAL A 3 21.25 36.33 29.10
C VAL A 3 20.58 35.11 29.75
N PRO A 4 20.09 35.20 31.00
CA PRO A 4 20.12 34.11 31.97
C PRO A 4 18.78 33.37 32.13
N THR A 5 18.89 32.18 32.70
CA THR A 5 17.82 31.31 33.20
C THR A 5 17.18 31.93 34.46
N THR A 6 15.90 32.28 34.40
CA THR A 6 15.11 32.63 35.59
C THR A 6 14.16 31.48 35.93
N ILE A 7 14.43 30.85 37.07
CA ILE A 7 13.60 29.86 37.74
C ILE A 7 12.49 30.61 38.49
N PHE A 8 11.23 30.25 38.26
CA PHE A 8 10.13 30.63 39.15
C PHE A 8 9.62 29.38 39.86
N VAL A 9 9.81 29.36 41.18
CA VAL A 9 9.13 28.47 42.13
C VAL A 9 7.86 29.18 42.59
N PHE A 10 6.71 28.58 42.35
CA PHE A 10 5.50 28.85 43.14
C PHE A 10 4.80 27.52 43.42
N SER A 11 4.69 27.20 44.71
CA SER A 11 3.86 26.15 45.29
C SER A 11 2.78 26.83 46.09
N VAL A 12 1.51 26.73 45.67
CA VAL A 12 0.34 26.72 46.57
C VAL A 12 -0.77 25.90 45.89
N GLU A 13 -1.39 25.05 46.71
CA GLU A 13 -2.39 24.04 46.42
C GLU A 13 -3.66 24.55 45.73
N GLY A 14 -4.13 23.78 44.74
CA GLY A 14 -5.45 23.94 44.14
C GLY A 14 -5.79 22.73 43.29
N ARG A 15 -6.65 21.84 43.79
CA ARG A 15 -7.07 20.61 43.12
C ARG A 15 -7.73 20.91 41.77
N ILE A 16 -7.01 20.67 40.68
CA ILE A 16 -7.56 20.56 39.32
C ILE A 16 -7.27 19.14 38.82
N LYS A 17 -8.33 18.34 38.61
CA LYS A 17 -8.25 17.03 37.96
C LYS A 17 -7.61 17.20 36.58
N PRO A 18 -6.58 16.42 36.19
CA PRO A 18 -6.01 16.55 34.85
C PRO A 18 -6.98 15.98 33.82
N LYS A 19 -7.54 16.84 32.97
CA LYS A 19 -8.06 16.45 31.65
C LYS A 19 -6.94 15.70 30.92
N MET A 20 -7.19 14.44 30.58
CA MET A 20 -6.26 13.63 29.78
C MET A 20 -5.99 14.31 28.43
N ASN A 21 -4.71 14.37 28.07
CA ASN A 21 -4.22 14.91 26.81
C ASN A 21 -4.66 13.99 25.63
N PRO A 22 -5.33 14.49 24.57
CA PRO A 22 -5.86 13.67 23.46
C PRO A 22 -4.79 12.81 22.75
N THR A 23 -3.54 13.27 22.73
CA THR A 23 -2.39 12.55 22.16
C THR A 23 -2.00 11.30 22.97
N ARG A 24 -2.31 11.25 24.27
CA ARG A 24 -2.09 10.05 25.11
C ARG A 24 -3.22 9.02 24.97
N ILE A 25 -4.45 9.44 24.70
CA ILE A 25 -5.57 8.52 24.46
C ILE A 25 -5.39 7.79 23.13
N GLY A 26 -4.92 8.49 22.09
CA GLY A 26 -4.57 7.88 20.81
C GLY A 26 -3.45 6.84 20.91
N SER A 27 -2.42 7.07 21.74
CA SER A 27 -1.33 6.10 21.95
C SER A 27 -1.71 4.93 22.87
N LEU A 28 -2.64 5.13 23.81
CA LEU A 28 -3.15 4.08 24.70
C LEU A 28 -4.14 3.14 24.00
N LEU A 29 -5.06 3.66 23.18
CA LEU A 29 -5.92 2.83 22.33
C LEU A 29 -5.08 2.05 21.30
N TRP A 30 -4.08 2.71 20.70
CA TRP A 30 -3.16 2.09 19.74
C TRP A 30 -2.28 0.98 20.34
N LYS A 31 -1.75 1.16 21.56
CA LYS A 31 -1.04 0.08 22.28
C LYS A 31 -1.96 -1.09 22.63
N ARG A 32 -3.26 -0.85 22.82
CA ARG A 32 -4.26 -1.89 23.10
C ARG A 32 -4.59 -2.71 21.85
N ASP A 33 -4.64 -2.09 20.67
CA ASP A 33 -4.94 -2.75 19.40
C ASP A 33 -3.72 -3.45 18.78
N LEU A 34 -2.51 -2.88 18.92
CA LEU A 34 -1.27 -3.59 18.60
C LEU A 34 -1.11 -4.83 19.51
N ARG A 35 -1.43 -4.69 20.80
CA ARG A 35 -1.54 -5.85 21.72
C ARG A 35 -2.64 -6.81 21.31
N SER A 36 -3.74 -6.38 20.69
CA SER A 36 -4.81 -7.28 20.25
C SER A 36 -4.39 -8.09 19.02
N CYS A 37 -3.74 -7.47 18.03
CA CYS A 37 -3.15 -8.18 16.89
C CYS A 37 -1.99 -9.11 17.33
N ILE A 38 -1.11 -8.63 18.22
CA ILE A 38 -0.03 -9.44 18.81
C ILE A 38 -0.60 -10.55 19.70
N GLN A 39 -1.65 -10.30 20.50
CA GLN A 39 -2.32 -11.30 21.33
C GLN A 39 -3.12 -12.31 20.52
N ILE A 40 -3.65 -11.94 19.35
CA ILE A 40 -4.26 -12.90 18.44
C ILE A 40 -3.16 -13.83 17.92
N CYS A 41 -2.06 -13.29 17.36
CA CYS A 41 -0.92 -14.10 16.94
C CYS A 41 -0.31 -14.94 18.09
N ALA A 42 -0.25 -14.40 19.32
CA ALA A 42 0.33 -15.06 20.48
C ALA A 42 -0.62 -16.07 21.18
N ARG A 43 -1.94 -15.84 21.21
CA ARG A 43 -2.92 -16.80 21.75
C ARG A 43 -3.03 -18.06 20.88
N PHE A 44 -2.78 -17.93 19.58
CA PHE A 44 -2.64 -19.09 18.69
C PHE A 44 -1.27 -19.78 18.80
N SER A 45 -0.24 -19.11 19.35
CA SER A 45 1.07 -19.71 19.64
C SER A 45 0.98 -20.79 20.74
N SER A 46 0.06 -20.64 21.70
CA SER A 46 -0.13 -21.59 22.81
C SER A 46 -1.10 -22.74 22.53
N ALA A 47 -1.74 -22.79 21.35
CA ALA A 47 -2.81 -23.73 21.04
C ALA A 47 -2.41 -24.88 20.09
N VAL A 48 -1.16 -24.93 19.64
CA VAL A 48 -0.63 -25.98 18.74
C VAL A 48 0.50 -26.73 19.45
N PRO A 49 0.41 -28.05 19.65
CA PRO A 49 1.52 -28.82 20.22
C PRO A 49 2.74 -28.81 19.29
N ASN A 50 3.93 -28.53 19.83
CA ASN A 50 5.19 -28.74 19.12
C ASN A 50 5.32 -30.21 18.71
N ASN A 51 5.38 -30.49 17.41
CA ASN A 51 5.66 -31.82 16.89
C ASN A 51 7.17 -31.94 16.65
N ASP A 52 7.95 -32.07 17.73
CA ASP A 52 9.42 -32.11 17.71
C ASP A 52 10.01 -33.49 17.30
N SER A 53 9.20 -34.44 16.82
CA SER A 53 9.67 -35.80 16.51
C SER A 53 9.62 -36.14 15.01
N ALA A 54 10.40 -35.45 14.16
CA ALA A 54 10.59 -35.87 12.77
C ALA A 54 11.86 -35.33 12.08
N ILE A 55 12.97 -35.12 12.79
CA ILE A 55 14.27 -34.85 12.14
C ILE A 55 15.39 -35.61 12.84
N GLU A 56 15.26 -36.94 12.93
CA GLU A 56 16.40 -37.83 12.99
C GLU A 56 16.15 -38.99 12.02
N ASN A 57 16.81 -38.90 10.86
CA ASN A 57 17.25 -39.98 9.98
C ASN A 57 17.23 -39.51 8.52
N GLY A 58 18.43 -39.16 8.03
CA GLY A 58 18.67 -38.99 6.61
C GLY A 58 18.56 -40.34 5.90
N ALA A 59 17.44 -40.59 5.21
CA ALA A 59 17.33 -41.41 4.00
C ALA A 59 15.85 -41.66 3.65
N ASN A 60 15.17 -40.71 2.98
CA ASN A 60 14.15 -41.08 1.99
C ASN A 60 13.72 -39.88 1.11
N LYS A 61 14.34 -39.71 -0.06
CA LYS A 61 13.96 -38.67 -1.04
C LYS A 61 12.71 -39.01 -1.88
N GLN A 62 12.06 -40.16 -1.68
CA GLN A 62 10.90 -40.58 -2.50
C GLN A 62 9.52 -40.39 -1.82
N GLY A 63 9.45 -40.10 -0.52
CA GLY A 63 8.17 -39.96 0.21
C GLY A 63 7.66 -38.52 0.42
N ARG A 64 8.54 -37.50 0.37
CA ARG A 64 8.17 -36.09 0.67
C ARG A 64 7.31 -35.42 -0.41
N ASN A 65 7.48 -35.81 -1.68
CA ASN A 65 6.72 -35.23 -2.80
C ASN A 65 5.20 -35.51 -2.75
N GLY A 66 4.76 -36.57 -2.04
CA GLY A 66 3.35 -36.93 -1.92
C GLY A 66 2.60 -36.17 -0.82
N SER A 67 3.27 -35.89 0.31
CA SER A 67 2.68 -35.17 1.45
C SER A 67 2.55 -33.68 1.15
N SER A 68 3.62 -33.04 0.64
CA SER A 68 3.60 -31.63 0.25
C SER A 68 2.61 -31.36 -0.88
N ARG A 69 2.40 -32.29 -1.83
CA ARG A 69 1.34 -32.18 -2.85
C ARG A 69 -0.09 -32.30 -2.30
N LYS A 70 -0.30 -33.12 -1.26
CA LYS A 70 -1.61 -33.24 -0.59
C LYS A 70 -1.91 -32.01 0.26
N MET A 71 -0.92 -31.51 1.01
CA MET A 71 -1.04 -30.23 1.72
C MET A 71 -1.19 -29.06 0.76
N TRP A 72 -0.54 -29.09 -0.40
CA TRP A 72 -0.71 -28.11 -1.48
C TRP A 72 -2.16 -28.06 -1.99
N LYS A 73 -2.76 -29.22 -2.34
CA LYS A 73 -4.17 -29.29 -2.74
C LYS A 73 -5.11 -28.83 -1.63
N ALA A 74 -4.83 -29.21 -0.38
CA ALA A 74 -5.61 -28.76 0.76
C ALA A 74 -5.49 -27.24 1.00
N ALA A 75 -4.30 -26.66 0.81
CA ALA A 75 -4.08 -25.22 0.89
C ALA A 75 -4.76 -24.44 -0.26
N GLU A 76 -4.75 -24.99 -1.48
CA GLU A 76 -5.52 -24.47 -2.63
C GLU A 76 -7.03 -24.49 -2.36
N GLU A 77 -7.55 -25.58 -1.79
CA GLU A 77 -8.97 -25.73 -1.44
C GLU A 77 -9.37 -24.87 -0.22
N LEU A 78 -8.46 -24.65 0.74
CA LEU A 78 -8.70 -23.81 1.92
C LEU A 78 -8.63 -22.31 1.59
N ALA A 79 -7.86 -21.88 0.59
CA ALA A 79 -7.66 -20.47 0.20
C ALA A 79 -8.79 -19.88 -0.67
N VAL A 80 -9.96 -20.52 -0.70
CA VAL A 80 -11.14 -20.02 -1.44
C VAL A 80 -11.96 -19.08 -0.55
N PHE A 81 -11.62 -17.80 -0.58
CA PHE A 81 -12.55 -16.75 -0.15
C PHE A 81 -13.68 -16.61 -1.18
N PRO A 82 -14.90 -16.16 -0.78
CA PRO A 82 -15.89 -15.69 -1.74
C PRO A 82 -15.23 -14.66 -2.68
N PRO A 83 -15.37 -14.78 -4.00
CA PRO A 83 -14.68 -13.88 -4.91
C PRO A 83 -15.09 -12.43 -4.62
N ALA A 84 -14.12 -11.54 -4.47
CA ALA A 84 -14.36 -10.09 -4.52
C ALA A 84 -15.19 -9.76 -5.76
N LEU A 85 -15.95 -8.66 -5.72
CA LEU A 85 -16.54 -8.08 -6.93
C LEU A 85 -15.41 -7.58 -7.85
N LEU A 86 -14.86 -8.53 -8.63
CA LEU A 86 -13.79 -8.35 -9.60
C LEU A 86 -14.17 -7.22 -10.56
N GLY A 87 -13.46 -6.10 -10.47
CA GLY A 87 -13.66 -4.97 -11.36
C GLY A 87 -13.15 -3.65 -10.78
N THR A 88 -13.02 -2.66 -11.65
CA THR A 88 -12.70 -1.27 -11.33
C THR A 88 -13.61 -0.72 -10.22
N ALA A 89 -13.13 0.24 -9.41
CA ALA A 89 -13.94 0.87 -8.36
C ALA A 89 -15.15 1.66 -8.92
N GLY A 90 -15.11 2.05 -10.20
CA GLY A 90 -16.23 2.66 -10.94
C GLY A 90 -17.01 1.64 -11.78
N ASN A 91 -18.28 1.97 -12.08
CA ASN A 91 -19.05 1.27 -13.11
C ASN A 91 -18.45 1.53 -14.51
N LYS A 92 -18.85 0.76 -15.53
CA LYS A 92 -18.27 0.88 -16.89
C LYS A 92 -18.28 2.32 -17.42
N THR A 93 -19.36 3.05 -17.18
CA THR A 93 -19.52 4.46 -17.60
C THR A 93 -18.53 5.38 -16.88
N GLU A 94 -18.35 5.23 -15.57
CA GLU A 94 -17.38 6.02 -14.79
C GLU A 94 -15.95 5.79 -15.27
N VAL A 95 -15.59 4.55 -15.61
CA VAL A 95 -14.26 4.23 -16.14
C VAL A 95 -14.02 4.96 -17.46
N ILE A 96 -15.01 4.93 -18.37
CA ILE A 96 -14.93 5.62 -19.65
C ILE A 96 -14.79 7.13 -19.46
N GLU A 97 -15.62 7.73 -18.61
CA GLU A 97 -15.57 9.18 -18.35
C GLU A 97 -14.28 9.59 -17.63
N PHE A 98 -13.75 8.73 -16.76
CA PHE A 98 -12.44 8.95 -16.14
C PHE A 98 -11.33 8.92 -17.20
N ASP A 99 -11.34 7.91 -18.07
CA ASP A 99 -10.32 7.74 -19.11
C ASP A 99 -10.30 8.84 -20.18
N LYS A 100 -11.45 9.46 -20.45
CA LYS A 100 -11.54 10.63 -21.36
C LYS A 100 -10.71 11.83 -20.91
N VAL A 101 -10.39 11.95 -19.62
CA VAL A 101 -9.61 13.07 -19.07
C VAL A 101 -8.11 12.91 -19.34
N PHE A 102 -7.62 11.67 -19.49
CA PHE A 102 -6.19 11.39 -19.58
C PHE A 102 -5.48 12.05 -20.78
N PRO A 103 -6.01 11.99 -22.02
CA PRO A 103 -5.38 12.65 -23.17
C PRO A 103 -5.19 14.15 -22.97
N ASP A 104 -6.15 14.84 -22.36
CA ASP A 104 -6.06 16.27 -22.07
C ASP A 104 -4.97 16.60 -21.05
N LEU A 105 -4.80 15.75 -20.03
CA LEU A 105 -3.72 15.89 -19.05
C LEU A 105 -2.35 15.64 -19.66
N VAL A 106 -2.23 14.63 -20.53
CA VAL A 106 -0.98 14.38 -21.28
C VAL A 106 -0.64 15.60 -22.13
N ARG A 107 -1.60 16.08 -22.94
CA ARG A 107 -1.42 17.27 -23.78
C ARG A 107 -1.02 18.49 -22.97
N MET A 108 -1.67 18.73 -21.83
CA MET A 108 -1.31 19.84 -20.93
C MET A 108 0.14 19.72 -20.47
N LEU A 109 0.56 18.53 -20.02
CA LEU A 109 1.91 18.31 -19.51
C LEU A 109 3.00 18.34 -20.58
N THR A 110 2.68 17.95 -21.83
CA THR A 110 3.66 17.88 -22.90
C THR A 110 3.70 19.15 -23.74
N GLU A 111 2.56 19.79 -24.01
CA GLU A 111 2.45 20.89 -24.98
C GLU A 111 2.28 22.27 -24.33
N THR A 112 1.76 22.34 -23.10
CA THR A 112 1.53 23.62 -22.42
C THR A 112 2.68 23.92 -21.45
N PRO A 113 3.62 24.81 -21.80
CA PRO A 113 4.66 25.19 -20.86
C PRO A 113 4.04 25.84 -19.61
N PRO A 114 4.56 25.56 -18.40
CA PRO A 114 4.26 26.38 -17.24
C PRO A 114 4.58 27.85 -17.56
N GLU A 115 3.72 28.78 -17.16
CA GLU A 115 3.93 30.23 -17.34
C GLU A 115 5.34 30.68 -16.88
N SER A 116 5.91 30.00 -15.89
CA SER A 116 7.24 30.27 -15.34
C SER A 116 8.43 29.87 -16.23
N ILE A 117 8.23 29.05 -17.26
CA ILE A 117 9.31 28.56 -18.15
C ILE A 117 9.41 29.40 -19.44
N GLY A 118 8.39 30.21 -19.76
CA GLY A 118 8.41 31.22 -20.82
C GLY A 118 8.54 30.69 -22.26
N SER A 119 8.88 29.41 -22.46
CA SER A 119 8.98 28.75 -23.77
C SER A 119 8.58 27.28 -23.69
N PRO A 120 7.94 26.71 -24.73
CA PRO A 120 7.62 25.29 -24.78
C PRO A 120 8.90 24.45 -24.81
N SER A 121 8.91 23.34 -24.07
CA SER A 121 10.04 22.39 -24.11
C SER A 121 10.28 21.89 -25.55
N PRO A 122 11.52 21.56 -25.95
CA PRO A 122 11.82 21.07 -27.29
C PRO A 122 10.92 19.90 -27.72
N PRO A 123 10.57 19.76 -29.02
CA PRO A 123 9.69 18.69 -29.51
C PRO A 123 10.08 17.28 -29.04
N ALA A 124 11.39 16.98 -29.00
CA ALA A 124 11.91 15.72 -28.51
C ALA A 124 11.55 15.46 -27.03
N ASN A 125 11.64 16.47 -26.16
CA ASN A 125 11.27 16.34 -24.75
C ASN A 125 9.76 16.10 -24.59
N ARG A 126 8.94 16.78 -25.39
CA ARG A 126 7.48 16.61 -25.38
C ARG A 126 7.08 15.19 -25.79
N GLN A 127 7.67 14.69 -26.87
CA GLN A 127 7.44 13.34 -27.36
C GLN A 127 7.90 12.28 -26.35
N TYR A 128 9.08 12.47 -25.76
CA TYR A 128 9.63 11.58 -24.74
C TYR A 128 8.73 11.53 -23.51
N PHE A 129 8.32 12.68 -22.96
CA PHE A 129 7.46 12.69 -21.79
C PHE A 129 6.08 12.08 -22.08
N GLY A 130 5.53 12.31 -23.29
CA GLY A 130 4.35 11.60 -23.76
C GLY A 130 4.50 10.08 -23.72
N LYS A 131 5.64 9.53 -24.18
CA LYS A 131 5.96 8.09 -24.11
C LYS A 131 5.99 7.59 -22.66
N VAL A 132 6.65 8.32 -21.76
CA VAL A 132 6.72 8.00 -20.32
C VAL A 132 5.31 7.91 -19.71
N LEU A 133 4.46 8.91 -19.96
CA LEU A 133 3.10 8.96 -19.41
C LEU A 133 2.21 7.85 -19.97
N GLN A 134 2.22 7.66 -21.29
CA GLN A 134 1.40 6.64 -21.94
C GLN A 134 1.76 5.22 -21.46
N TYR A 135 3.04 4.95 -21.28
CA TYR A 135 3.49 3.62 -20.84
C TYR A 135 3.13 3.36 -19.37
N ASN A 136 3.43 4.31 -18.48
CA ASN A 136 3.43 4.07 -17.03
C ASN A 136 2.09 4.41 -16.37
N VAL A 137 1.34 5.39 -16.88
CA VAL A 137 0.17 5.94 -16.21
C VAL A 137 -1.15 5.41 -16.77
N ALA A 138 -1.25 5.22 -18.09
CA ALA A 138 -2.53 4.89 -18.75
C ALA A 138 -3.07 3.49 -18.41
N SER A 139 -2.21 2.59 -17.91
CA SER A 139 -2.51 1.18 -17.64
C SER A 139 -3.02 0.93 -16.22
N GLY A 140 -3.50 -0.30 -15.96
CA GLY A 140 -3.99 -0.73 -14.65
C GLY A 140 -5.45 -0.38 -14.37
N LYS A 141 -5.94 -0.76 -13.18
CA LYS A 141 -7.36 -0.67 -12.80
C LYS A 141 -7.83 0.73 -12.39
N LYS A 142 -6.90 1.66 -12.18
CA LYS A 142 -7.16 3.06 -11.77
C LYS A 142 -8.04 3.17 -10.51
N ASN A 143 -7.94 2.18 -9.62
CA ASN A 143 -8.81 2.07 -8.45
C ASN A 143 -8.66 3.26 -7.50
N ARG A 144 -7.47 3.88 -7.41
CA ARG A 144 -7.26 5.02 -6.50
C ARG A 144 -7.94 6.26 -7.05
N GLY A 145 -7.78 6.52 -8.34
CA GLY A 145 -8.44 7.63 -9.02
C GLY A 145 -9.96 7.49 -9.03
N LEU A 146 -10.47 6.30 -9.36
CA LEU A 146 -11.90 6.01 -9.32
C LEU A 146 -12.47 6.05 -7.89
N ALA A 147 -11.70 5.64 -6.88
CA ALA A 147 -12.09 5.79 -5.48
C ALA A 147 -12.19 7.26 -5.08
N THR A 148 -11.35 8.15 -5.60
CA THR A 148 -11.46 9.60 -5.37
C THR A 148 -12.76 10.14 -5.93
N VAL A 149 -13.10 9.77 -7.17
CA VAL A 149 -14.35 10.18 -7.82
C VAL A 149 -15.57 9.64 -7.07
N LEU A 150 -15.56 8.37 -6.70
CA LEU A 150 -16.62 7.74 -5.92
C LEU A 150 -16.79 8.43 -4.56
N SER A 151 -15.68 8.72 -3.87
CA SER A 151 -15.70 9.42 -2.58
C SER A 151 -16.31 10.81 -2.73
N TYR A 152 -15.90 11.57 -3.75
CA TYR A 152 -16.47 12.88 -4.01
C TYR A 152 -17.99 12.82 -4.23
N LYS A 153 -18.47 11.91 -5.08
CA LYS A 153 -19.91 11.73 -5.35
C LYS A 153 -20.73 11.29 -4.13
N MET A 154 -20.11 10.63 -3.17
CA MET A 154 -20.78 10.18 -1.95
C MET A 154 -20.72 11.20 -0.81
N LEU A 155 -19.78 12.14 -0.85
CA LEU A 155 -19.55 13.13 0.20
C LEU A 155 -20.07 14.52 -0.18
N ALA A 156 -20.02 14.88 -1.46
CA ALA A 156 -20.46 16.18 -1.94
C ALA A 156 -21.99 16.26 -1.91
N PRO A 157 -22.57 17.37 -1.43
CA PRO A 157 -24.01 17.56 -1.46
C PRO A 157 -24.50 17.67 -2.92
N PRO A 158 -25.77 17.34 -3.21
CA PRO A 158 -26.28 17.24 -4.59
C PRO A 158 -26.03 18.49 -5.45
N GLU A 159 -26.13 19.68 -4.86
CA GLU A 159 -25.90 20.98 -5.51
C GLU A 159 -24.44 21.19 -5.95
N GLU A 160 -23.48 20.60 -5.25
CA GLU A 160 -22.05 20.68 -5.58
C GLU A 160 -21.65 19.64 -6.64
N GLN A 161 -22.50 18.68 -6.98
CA GLN A 161 -22.21 17.65 -7.99
C GLN A 161 -22.37 18.15 -9.43
N THR A 162 -22.00 19.39 -9.71
CA THR A 162 -22.02 20.01 -11.04
C THR A 162 -21.07 19.29 -12.00
N ARG A 163 -21.29 19.47 -13.31
CA ARG A 163 -20.42 18.87 -14.35
C ARG A 163 -18.95 19.32 -14.19
N GLU A 164 -18.73 20.58 -13.83
CA GLU A 164 -17.39 21.13 -13.58
C GLU A 164 -16.73 20.46 -12.38
N ASN A 165 -17.42 20.39 -11.24
CA ASN A 165 -16.86 19.79 -10.03
C ASN A 165 -16.61 18.29 -10.19
N GLN A 166 -17.47 17.56 -10.91
CA GLN A 166 -17.21 16.17 -11.25
C GLN A 166 -15.99 16.01 -12.17
N LEU A 167 -15.76 16.93 -13.10
CA LEU A 167 -14.53 16.94 -13.91
C LEU A 167 -13.30 17.18 -13.02
N LEU A 168 -13.36 18.16 -12.10
CA LEU A 168 -12.29 18.39 -11.13
C LEU A 168 -12.01 17.16 -10.26
N ALA A 169 -13.04 16.42 -9.84
CA ALA A 169 -12.87 15.18 -9.08
C ALA A 169 -12.15 14.09 -9.89
N ARG A 170 -12.43 14.00 -11.20
CA ARG A 170 -11.72 13.09 -12.11
C ARG A 170 -10.26 13.52 -12.30
N ILE A 171 -10.00 14.81 -12.47
CA ILE A 171 -8.63 15.35 -12.56
C ILE A 171 -7.86 15.07 -11.27
N MET A 172 -8.48 15.27 -10.10
CA MET A 172 -7.88 14.92 -8.81
C MET A 172 -7.59 13.42 -8.68
N GLY A 173 -8.50 12.59 -9.16
CA GLY A 173 -8.27 11.14 -9.25
C GLY A 173 -7.08 10.79 -10.14
N TRP A 174 -6.92 11.46 -11.28
CA TRP A 174 -5.74 11.31 -12.13
C TRP A 174 -4.46 11.79 -11.45
N CYS A 175 -4.47 12.91 -10.72
CA CYS A 175 -3.30 13.33 -9.92
C CYS A 175 -2.82 12.20 -9.01
N LEU A 176 -3.76 11.46 -8.40
CA LEU A 176 -3.42 10.32 -7.54
C LEU A 176 -2.91 9.10 -8.31
N GLU A 177 -3.43 8.83 -9.52
CA GLU A 177 -2.91 7.76 -10.40
C GLU A 177 -1.52 8.09 -10.97
N PHE A 178 -1.26 9.34 -11.37
CA PHE A 178 0.08 9.82 -11.75
C PHE A 178 1.04 9.68 -10.58
N PHE A 179 0.63 10.13 -9.39
CA PHE A 179 1.42 9.97 -8.18
C PHE A 179 1.74 8.50 -7.92
N HIS A 180 0.74 7.61 -7.95
CA HIS A 180 0.96 6.18 -7.75
C HIS A 180 1.86 5.56 -8.83
N ALA A 181 1.72 5.94 -10.10
CA ALA A 181 2.57 5.48 -11.18
C ALA A 181 4.03 5.91 -10.96
N SER A 182 4.29 7.13 -10.49
CA SER A 182 5.65 7.57 -10.14
C SER A 182 6.28 6.68 -9.06
N LEU A 183 5.50 6.29 -8.04
CA LEU A 183 5.97 5.41 -6.98
C LEU A 183 6.28 4.01 -7.52
N LEU A 184 5.46 3.48 -8.43
CA LEU A 184 5.71 2.18 -9.05
C LEU A 184 6.96 2.18 -9.94
N VAL A 185 7.18 3.21 -10.75
CA VAL A 185 8.37 3.31 -11.59
C VAL A 185 9.63 3.35 -10.73
N ALA A 186 9.64 4.16 -9.67
CA ALA A 186 10.76 4.19 -8.72
C ALA A 186 10.92 2.83 -8.01
N GLN A 187 9.84 2.23 -7.51
CA GLN A 187 9.86 0.93 -6.84
C GLN A 187 10.44 -0.15 -7.74
N ASP A 188 10.06 -0.21 -9.02
CA ASP A 188 10.55 -1.22 -9.97
C ASP A 188 12.06 -1.16 -10.15
N THR A 189 12.64 0.05 -10.14
CA THR A 189 14.10 0.22 -10.22
C THR A 189 14.80 -0.29 -8.95
N VAL A 190 14.25 0.03 -7.78
CA VAL A 190 14.78 -0.40 -6.48
C VAL A 190 14.66 -1.92 -6.30
N ASP A 191 13.52 -2.48 -6.70
CA ASP A 191 13.21 -3.90 -6.59
C ASP A 191 13.80 -4.74 -7.74
N LYS A 192 14.43 -4.10 -8.74
CA LYS A 192 14.88 -4.73 -10.00
C LYS A 192 13.79 -5.59 -10.65
N ALA A 193 12.55 -5.12 -10.56
CA ALA A 193 11.39 -5.86 -11.04
C ALA A 193 11.41 -5.89 -12.57
N LYS A 194 11.48 -7.09 -13.16
CA LYS A 194 11.52 -7.22 -14.63
C LYS A 194 10.19 -6.86 -15.30
N HIS A 195 9.08 -6.95 -14.57
CA HIS A 195 7.74 -6.82 -15.13
C HIS A 195 6.78 -6.09 -14.18
N ARG A 196 5.83 -5.37 -14.79
CA ARG A 196 4.75 -4.62 -14.13
C ARG A 196 3.51 -4.64 -15.02
N ARG A 197 2.35 -5.00 -14.46
CA ARG A 197 1.05 -5.05 -15.19
C ARG A 197 1.17 -5.84 -16.51
N ASP A 198 1.73 -7.04 -16.42
CA ASP A 198 2.02 -7.97 -17.52
C ASP A 198 3.02 -7.50 -18.59
N ARG A 199 3.51 -6.27 -18.52
CA ARG A 199 4.51 -5.71 -19.44
C ARG A 199 5.89 -5.64 -18.80
N PRO A 200 6.98 -5.50 -19.57
CA PRO A 200 8.29 -5.17 -19.01
C PRO A 200 8.21 -3.89 -18.16
N SER A 201 8.90 -3.87 -17.03
CA SER A 201 9.01 -2.64 -16.23
C SER A 201 9.75 -1.55 -16.98
N TRP A 202 9.52 -0.28 -16.64
CA TRP A 202 10.00 0.84 -17.44
C TRP A 202 11.52 0.84 -17.67
N HIS A 203 12.31 0.51 -16.64
CA HIS A 203 13.76 0.40 -16.78
C HIS A 203 14.20 -0.74 -17.72
N MET A 204 13.40 -1.80 -17.87
CA MET A 204 13.68 -2.86 -18.83
C MET A 204 13.41 -2.40 -20.27
N VAL A 205 12.40 -1.55 -20.48
CA VAL A 205 12.12 -0.94 -21.79
C VAL A 205 13.25 0.00 -22.20
N LEU A 206 13.75 0.79 -21.25
CA LEU A 206 14.85 1.71 -21.50
C LEU A 206 16.21 1.01 -21.71
N GLN A 207 16.32 -0.29 -21.43
CA GLN A 207 17.58 -1.02 -21.55
C GLN A 207 18.13 -1.02 -22.98
N GLU A 208 17.26 -1.06 -23.99
CA GLU A 208 17.63 -1.03 -25.41
C GLU A 208 18.28 0.30 -25.79
N ASP A 209 17.69 1.42 -25.35
CA ASP A 209 18.13 2.77 -25.70
C ASP A 209 19.28 3.28 -24.82
N TYR A 210 19.30 2.92 -23.53
CA TYR A 210 20.18 3.51 -22.52
C TYR A 210 21.19 2.54 -21.89
N GLY A 211 21.11 1.24 -22.18
CA GLY A 211 21.99 0.23 -21.61
C GLY A 211 22.03 0.30 -20.08
N GLU A 212 23.22 0.32 -19.49
CA GLU A 212 23.42 0.38 -18.03
C GLU A 212 22.77 1.61 -17.36
N LYS A 213 22.52 2.69 -18.11
CA LYS A 213 21.90 3.91 -17.58
C LYS A 213 20.38 3.82 -17.48
N ALA A 214 19.76 2.76 -17.99
CA ALA A 214 18.30 2.60 -18.05
C ALA A 214 17.63 2.68 -16.68
N THR A 215 18.25 2.09 -15.64
CA THR A 215 17.73 2.15 -14.26
C THR A 215 17.74 3.58 -13.71
N ALA A 216 18.82 4.34 -13.93
CA ALA A 216 18.91 5.73 -13.51
C ALA A 216 17.94 6.63 -14.28
N ALA A 217 17.79 6.40 -15.59
CA ALA A 217 16.83 7.10 -16.44
C ALA A 217 15.38 6.86 -15.98
N ALA A 218 15.01 5.60 -15.72
CA ALA A 218 13.69 5.27 -15.18
C ALA A 218 13.44 5.91 -13.80
N PHE A 219 14.44 5.95 -12.93
CA PHE A 219 14.32 6.62 -11.63
C PHE A 219 14.10 8.13 -11.79
N ASN A 220 14.80 8.78 -12.73
CA ASN A 220 14.54 10.18 -13.09
C ASN A 220 13.11 10.37 -13.64
N ASP A 221 12.64 9.46 -14.49
CA ASP A 221 11.30 9.52 -15.08
C ASP A 221 10.19 9.37 -14.04
N ALA A 222 10.42 8.64 -12.95
CA ALA A 222 9.52 8.66 -11.79
C ALA A 222 9.39 10.09 -11.22
N GLY A 223 10.51 10.81 -11.09
CA GLY A 223 10.52 12.23 -10.70
C GLY A 223 9.77 13.13 -11.68
N LEU A 224 9.90 12.86 -12.98
CA LEU A 224 9.20 13.58 -14.05
C LEU A 224 7.68 13.37 -14.01
N ILE A 225 7.21 12.15 -13.80
CA ILE A 225 5.77 11.87 -13.61
C ILE A 225 5.26 12.61 -12.37
N LYS A 226 6.03 12.57 -11.27
CA LYS A 226 5.66 13.21 -10.01
C LYS A 226 5.61 14.73 -10.11
N SER A 227 6.54 15.37 -10.83
CA SER A 227 6.49 16.82 -11.07
C SER A 227 5.25 17.21 -11.88
N GLY A 228 4.85 16.38 -12.84
CA GLY A 228 3.60 16.53 -13.59
C GLY A 228 2.36 16.59 -12.70
N VAL A 229 2.31 15.84 -11.59
CA VAL A 229 1.22 15.92 -10.60
C VAL A 229 1.07 17.35 -10.08
N TYR A 230 2.17 17.98 -9.65
CA TYR A 230 2.13 19.33 -9.10
C TYR A 230 1.82 20.39 -10.16
N GLN A 231 2.21 20.17 -11.41
CA GLN A 231 1.80 21.02 -12.52
C GLN A 231 0.29 20.94 -12.76
N ILE A 232 -0.30 19.73 -12.78
CA ILE A 232 -1.77 19.56 -12.86
C ILE A 232 -2.45 20.26 -11.68
N LEU A 233 -1.96 20.03 -10.45
CA LEU A 233 -2.53 20.63 -9.25
C LEU A 233 -2.52 22.17 -9.32
N LYS A 234 -1.39 22.76 -9.71
CA LYS A 234 -1.26 24.21 -9.89
C LYS A 234 -2.25 24.73 -10.94
N THR A 235 -2.33 24.09 -12.11
CA THR A 235 -3.19 24.54 -13.22
C THR A 235 -4.67 24.52 -12.85
N TYR A 236 -5.17 23.41 -12.28
CA TYR A 236 -6.60 23.22 -12.08
C TYR A 236 -7.12 23.64 -10.70
N PHE A 237 -6.25 23.68 -9.69
CA PHE A 237 -6.68 23.83 -8.30
C PHE A 237 -6.07 25.02 -7.57
N SER A 238 -5.08 25.74 -8.13
CA SER A 238 -4.42 26.88 -7.42
C SER A 238 -5.37 27.96 -6.91
N LYS A 239 -6.50 28.18 -7.58
CA LYS A 239 -7.53 29.15 -7.19
C LYS A 239 -8.62 28.56 -6.30
N LYS A 240 -8.61 27.26 -6.05
CA LYS A 240 -9.62 26.59 -5.20
C LYS A 240 -9.23 26.75 -3.72
N PRO A 241 -10.20 26.94 -2.81
CA PRO A 241 -9.91 27.23 -1.40
C PRO A 241 -9.22 26.09 -0.65
N TYR A 242 -9.23 24.87 -1.21
CA TYR A 242 -8.62 23.67 -0.65
C TYR A 242 -7.27 23.29 -1.29
N TYR A 243 -6.70 24.18 -2.12
CA TYR A 243 -5.44 23.91 -2.82
C TYR A 243 -4.29 23.54 -1.86
N THR A 244 -4.10 24.33 -0.80
CA THR A 244 -3.04 24.11 0.18
C THR A 244 -3.21 22.77 0.88
N ASP A 245 -4.44 22.44 1.32
CA ASP A 245 -4.74 21.15 1.98
C ASP A 245 -4.40 19.95 1.06
N VAL A 246 -4.73 20.06 -0.22
CA VAL A 246 -4.40 19.04 -1.22
C VAL A 246 -2.89 18.92 -1.42
N MET A 247 -2.18 20.04 -1.57
CA MET A 247 -0.73 20.06 -1.73
C MET A 247 -0.03 19.44 -0.52
N GLU A 248 -0.42 19.82 0.69
CA GLU A 248 0.09 19.25 1.93
C GLU A 248 -0.16 17.74 2.03
N LEU A 249 -1.33 17.27 1.61
CA LEU A 249 -1.63 15.84 1.60
C LEU A 249 -0.74 15.08 0.60
N PHE A 250 -0.51 15.59 -0.61
CA PHE A 250 0.41 14.96 -1.57
C PHE A 250 1.85 14.94 -1.06
N LEU A 251 2.30 16.01 -0.40
CA LEU A 251 3.62 16.07 0.23
C LEU A 251 3.71 15.06 1.40
N GLU A 252 2.71 14.99 2.27
CA GLU A 252 2.64 14.01 3.36
C GLU A 252 2.69 12.59 2.79
N MET A 253 1.85 12.26 1.81
CA MET A 253 1.83 10.94 1.16
C MET A 253 3.20 10.57 0.58
N SER A 254 3.89 11.53 -0.05
CA SER A 254 5.24 11.31 -0.57
C SER A 254 6.25 11.04 0.53
N GLN A 255 6.27 11.85 1.59
CA GLN A 255 7.23 11.70 2.67
C GLN A 255 7.02 10.37 3.40
N ARG A 256 5.75 10.05 3.70
CA ARG A 256 5.35 8.76 4.30
C ARG A 256 5.82 7.60 3.45
N HIS A 257 5.54 7.61 2.15
CA HIS A 257 5.95 6.53 1.27
C HIS A 257 7.48 6.33 1.26
N ASN A 258 8.24 7.43 1.11
CA ASN A 258 9.70 7.37 1.10
C ASN A 258 10.27 6.83 2.42
N LEU A 259 9.76 7.28 3.58
CA LEU A 259 10.17 6.77 4.89
C LEU A 259 9.81 5.28 5.05
N GLY A 260 8.64 4.87 4.57
CA GLY A 260 8.27 3.45 4.52
C GLY A 260 9.20 2.62 3.64
N GLN A 261 9.65 3.18 2.51
CA GLN A 261 10.62 2.54 1.63
C GLN A 261 12.00 2.41 2.29
N CYS A 262 12.45 3.42 3.04
CA CYS A 262 13.70 3.33 3.82
C CYS A 262 13.63 2.20 4.85
N LEU A 263 12.52 2.07 5.58
CA LEU A 263 12.34 1.00 6.57
C LEU A 263 12.31 -0.39 5.91
N ASP A 264 11.67 -0.52 4.75
CA ASP A 264 11.67 -1.76 3.98
C ASP A 264 13.11 -2.13 3.54
N LEU A 265 13.86 -1.17 3.00
CA LEU A 265 15.25 -1.40 2.55
C LEU A 265 16.22 -1.72 3.69
N GLU A 266 16.13 -1.02 4.82
CA GLU A 266 16.97 -1.29 5.98
C GLU A 266 16.76 -2.71 6.51
N ALA A 267 15.51 -3.21 6.54
CA ALA A 267 15.26 -4.59 6.95
C ALA A 267 15.75 -5.62 5.93
N ARG A 268 15.68 -5.33 4.63
CA ARG A 268 16.25 -6.20 3.59
C ARG A 268 17.78 -6.34 3.70
N ALA A 269 18.44 -5.35 4.30
CA ALA A 269 19.88 -5.42 4.56
C ALA A 269 20.22 -6.26 5.81
N ASP A 270 19.26 -6.50 6.70
CA ASP A 270 19.43 -7.32 7.90
C ASP A 270 19.35 -8.82 7.58
N LYS A 271 20.51 -9.44 7.35
CA LYS A 271 20.62 -10.89 7.12
C LYS A 271 20.18 -11.75 8.31
N SER A 272 20.14 -11.19 9.53
CA SER A 272 19.74 -11.94 10.72
C SER A 272 18.22 -12.16 10.80
N MET A 273 17.44 -11.51 9.93
CA MET A 273 15.97 -11.48 9.97
C MET A 273 15.39 -10.87 11.25
N SER A 274 16.20 -10.29 12.15
CA SER A 274 15.77 -9.71 13.42
C SER A 274 14.80 -8.53 13.24
N MET A 275 14.90 -7.80 12.13
CA MET A 275 14.02 -6.69 11.79
C MET A 275 12.66 -7.13 11.22
N HIS A 276 12.43 -8.42 10.97
CA HIS A 276 11.15 -8.94 10.48
C HIS A 276 10.13 -9.08 11.62
N THR A 277 9.79 -7.94 12.23
CA THR A 277 8.82 -7.86 13.31
C THR A 277 7.47 -7.33 12.82
N MET A 278 6.39 -7.71 13.52
CA MET A 278 5.04 -7.23 13.19
C MET A 278 4.93 -5.71 13.34
N GLU A 279 5.60 -5.12 14.33
CA GLU A 279 5.65 -3.67 14.52
C GLU A 279 6.26 -2.96 13.30
N ARG A 280 7.40 -3.47 12.80
CA ARG A 280 8.06 -2.90 11.63
C ARG A 280 7.21 -3.09 10.38
N TYR A 281 6.68 -4.30 10.15
CA TYR A 281 5.79 -4.57 9.04
C TYR A 281 4.60 -3.61 9.02
N MET A 282 3.87 -3.48 10.14
CA MET A 282 2.73 -2.57 10.23
C MET A 282 3.12 -1.11 9.99
N THR A 283 4.31 -0.70 10.44
CA THR A 283 4.84 0.63 10.17
C THR A 283 5.14 0.83 8.68
N ILE A 284 5.75 -0.16 8.01
CA ILE A 284 5.99 -0.14 6.57
C ILE A 284 4.66 -0.05 5.83
N VAL A 285 3.68 -0.90 6.13
CA VAL A 285 2.37 -0.90 5.46
C VAL A 285 1.65 0.44 5.63
N ARG A 286 1.64 0.98 6.84
CA ARG A 286 1.00 2.27 7.14
C ARG A 286 1.59 3.38 6.30
N ASN A 287 2.92 3.46 6.23
CA ASN A 287 3.62 4.52 5.52
C ASN A 287 3.62 4.34 4.00
N LYS A 288 3.90 3.12 3.52
CA LYS A 288 4.09 2.82 2.09
C LYS A 288 2.77 2.68 1.34
N THR A 289 1.74 2.09 1.95
CA THR A 289 0.49 1.70 1.26
C THR A 289 -0.72 2.51 1.74
N ALA A 290 -0.95 2.62 3.06
CA ALA A 290 -2.21 3.13 3.59
C ALA A 290 -2.51 4.59 3.20
N HIS A 291 -1.50 5.45 3.28
CA HIS A 291 -1.69 6.88 3.04
C HIS A 291 -2.15 7.20 1.62
N HIS A 292 -1.47 6.67 0.59
CA HIS A 292 -1.77 7.04 -0.80
C HIS A 292 -2.84 6.16 -1.46
N SER A 293 -3.03 4.92 -0.99
CA SER A 293 -3.97 3.98 -1.63
C SER A 293 -5.36 3.99 -1.03
N PHE A 294 -5.49 4.37 0.25
CA PHE A 294 -6.73 4.22 1.02
C PHE A 294 -7.17 5.57 1.62
N ARG A 295 -6.30 6.24 2.41
CA ARG A 295 -6.63 7.57 2.97
C ARG A 295 -6.72 8.64 1.88
N GLY A 296 -5.76 8.67 0.95
CA GLY A 296 -5.64 9.68 -0.11
C GLY A 296 -6.94 9.95 -0.86
N PRO A 297 -7.57 8.92 -1.47
CA PRO A 297 -8.82 9.10 -2.22
C PRO A 297 -9.93 9.79 -1.43
N VAL A 298 -10.15 9.38 -0.17
CA VAL A 298 -11.23 9.93 0.67
C VAL A 298 -10.88 11.31 1.22
N SER A 299 -9.64 11.51 1.70
CA SER A 299 -9.22 12.81 2.23
C SER A 299 -9.18 13.89 1.16
N LEU A 300 -8.76 13.57 -0.07
CA LEU A 300 -8.82 14.50 -1.20
C LEU A 300 -10.28 14.91 -1.49
N ALA A 301 -11.19 13.94 -1.54
CA ALA A 301 -12.61 14.21 -1.75
C ALA A 301 -13.21 15.07 -0.62
N LEU A 302 -12.86 14.81 0.64
CA LEU A 302 -13.30 15.62 1.79
C LEU A 302 -12.85 17.08 1.66
N PHE A 303 -11.58 17.32 1.31
CA PHE A 303 -11.08 18.67 1.09
C PHE A 303 -11.80 19.37 -0.07
N MET A 304 -12.08 18.65 -1.16
CA MET A 304 -12.87 19.17 -2.27
C MET A 304 -14.31 19.56 -1.86
N CYS A 305 -14.86 18.89 -0.85
CA CYS A 305 -16.17 19.22 -0.26
C CYS A 305 -16.06 20.29 0.85
N GLY A 306 -14.89 20.90 1.04
CA GLY A 306 -14.67 21.92 2.08
C GLY A 306 -14.55 21.38 3.51
N ASN A 307 -14.50 20.06 3.71
CA ASN A 307 -14.42 19.47 5.04
C ASN A 307 -12.97 19.46 5.56
N ARG A 308 -12.74 20.25 6.64
CA ARG A 308 -11.48 20.33 7.40
C ARG A 308 -11.63 19.89 8.85
N ASP A 309 -12.72 19.20 9.17
CA ASP A 309 -12.96 18.73 10.52
C ASP A 309 -11.93 17.66 10.92
N GLN A 310 -11.14 17.95 11.96
CA GLN A 310 -10.03 17.08 12.36
C GLN A 310 -10.52 15.70 12.80
N GLU A 311 -11.69 15.62 13.44
CA GLU A 311 -12.26 14.35 13.90
C GLU A 311 -12.69 13.49 12.71
N THR A 312 -13.34 14.08 11.69
CA THR A 312 -13.69 13.41 10.44
C THR A 312 -12.46 12.83 9.75
N HIS A 313 -11.39 13.62 9.60
CA HIS A 313 -10.14 13.14 9.01
C HIS A 313 -9.43 12.07 9.88
N ARG A 314 -9.57 12.15 11.21
CA ARG A 314 -9.08 11.11 12.14
C ARG A 314 -9.82 9.79 11.95
N GLN A 315 -11.14 9.82 11.82
CA GLN A 315 -11.99 8.66 11.57
C GLN A 315 -11.66 7.99 10.23
N VAL A 316 -11.56 8.78 9.16
CA VAL A 316 -11.11 8.29 7.83
C VAL A 316 -9.75 7.64 7.96
N LYS A 317 -8.77 8.32 8.58
CA LYS A 317 -7.41 7.80 8.73
C LYS A 317 -7.39 6.48 9.49
N PHE A 318 -8.19 6.33 10.53
CA PHE A 318 -8.29 5.09 11.30
C PHE A 318 -8.79 3.95 10.41
N ILE A 319 -9.99 4.07 9.84
CA ILE A 319 -10.60 3.00 9.04
C ILE A 319 -9.77 2.64 7.81
N GLN A 320 -9.28 3.65 7.09
CA GLN A 320 -8.47 3.44 5.89
C GLN A 320 -7.10 2.82 6.21
N THR A 321 -6.58 3.02 7.43
CA THR A 321 -5.35 2.34 7.86
C THR A 321 -5.60 0.85 8.06
N GLU A 322 -6.72 0.47 8.68
CA GLU A 322 -7.06 -0.94 8.91
C GLU A 322 -7.36 -1.67 7.59
N MET A 323 -8.10 -1.04 6.69
CA MET A 323 -8.31 -1.56 5.32
C MET A 323 -7.00 -1.77 4.57
N ALA A 324 -6.07 -0.83 4.69
CA ALA A 324 -4.77 -0.92 4.03
C ALA A 324 -3.89 -2.04 4.60
N GLN A 325 -3.92 -2.26 5.91
CA GLN A 325 -3.24 -3.39 6.55
C GLN A 325 -3.77 -4.71 6.00
N PHE A 326 -5.10 -4.87 6.00
CA PHE A 326 -5.74 -6.06 5.47
C PHE A 326 -5.39 -6.27 4.00
N PHE A 327 -5.49 -5.23 3.18
CA PHE A 327 -5.11 -5.27 1.76
C PHE A 327 -3.65 -5.72 1.59
N GLN A 328 -2.72 -5.16 2.35
CA GLN A 328 -1.30 -5.50 2.19
C GLN A 328 -0.98 -6.94 2.61
N VAL A 329 -1.63 -7.47 3.66
CA VAL A 329 -1.49 -8.88 4.04
C VAL A 329 -1.96 -9.78 2.90
N GLN A 330 -3.12 -9.48 2.30
CA GLN A 330 -3.56 -10.22 1.12
C GLN A 330 -2.58 -10.10 -0.05
N SER A 331 -1.97 -8.92 -0.28
CA SER A 331 -1.00 -8.73 -1.37
C SER A 331 0.20 -9.66 -1.16
N ASN A 332 0.74 -9.72 0.05
CA ASN A 332 1.89 -10.57 0.35
C ASN A 332 1.55 -12.06 0.26
N PHE A 333 0.35 -12.45 0.71
CA PHE A 333 -0.11 -13.82 0.56
C PHE A 333 -0.24 -14.20 -0.93
N LEU A 334 -0.89 -13.36 -1.73
CA LEU A 334 -1.09 -13.60 -3.16
C LEU A 334 0.22 -13.53 -3.95
N ASP A 335 1.22 -12.75 -3.54
CA ASP A 335 2.55 -12.75 -4.15
C ASP A 335 3.19 -14.15 -4.08
N CYS A 336 3.11 -14.81 -2.92
CA CYS A 336 3.69 -16.14 -2.69
C CYS A 336 2.78 -17.30 -3.16
N PHE A 337 1.49 -17.24 -2.87
CA PHE A 337 0.54 -18.36 -3.01
C PHE A 337 -0.59 -18.12 -4.03
N GLY A 338 -0.68 -16.94 -4.64
CA GLY A 338 -1.74 -16.66 -5.62
C GLY A 338 -1.60 -17.50 -6.90
N ASP A 339 -2.75 -17.81 -7.51
CA ASP A 339 -2.90 -18.76 -8.62
C ASP A 339 -1.95 -18.47 -9.81
N SER A 340 -1.26 -19.52 -10.25
CA SER A 340 -0.17 -19.52 -11.26
C SER A 340 -0.63 -19.30 -12.70
N LYS A 341 -1.95 -19.15 -12.93
CA LYS A 341 -2.46 -18.71 -14.25
C LYS A 341 -1.98 -17.29 -14.59
N ALA A 342 -1.70 -16.47 -13.58
CA ALA A 342 -0.78 -15.35 -13.73
C ALA A 342 0.62 -15.95 -13.94
N ARG A 343 1.12 -15.90 -15.18
CA ARG A 343 2.33 -16.58 -15.69
C ARG A 343 3.66 -16.31 -14.93
N ARG A 344 3.65 -15.67 -13.76
CA ARG A 344 4.87 -15.14 -13.12
C ARG A 344 4.84 -15.33 -11.59
N PRO A 345 5.89 -15.96 -11.02
CA PRO A 345 6.01 -16.11 -9.57
C PRO A 345 6.15 -14.74 -8.89
N GLY A 346 5.78 -14.68 -7.62
CA GLY A 346 6.04 -13.53 -6.76
C GLY A 346 7.53 -13.24 -6.64
N LEU A 347 7.85 -12.03 -6.21
CA LEU A 347 9.23 -11.58 -6.02
C LEU A 347 9.55 -11.22 -4.57
N ASP A 348 8.56 -11.26 -3.66
CA ASP A 348 8.76 -10.77 -2.29
C ASP A 348 9.84 -11.58 -1.54
N ILE A 349 9.94 -12.89 -1.79
CA ILE A 349 10.96 -13.77 -1.20
C ILE A 349 12.35 -13.44 -1.74
N GLN A 350 12.53 -13.40 -3.07
CA GLN A 350 13.81 -13.09 -3.72
C GLN A 350 14.31 -11.69 -3.34
N GLN A 351 13.39 -10.75 -3.17
CA GLN A 351 13.70 -9.36 -2.82
C GLN A 351 13.92 -9.15 -1.32
N GLY A 352 13.74 -10.20 -0.50
CA GLY A 352 13.95 -10.15 0.94
C GLY A 352 12.95 -9.25 1.66
N LYS A 353 11.77 -8.99 1.09
CA LYS A 353 10.84 -8.00 1.63
C LYS A 353 10.35 -8.37 3.02
N VAL A 354 10.10 -7.36 3.84
CA VAL A 354 9.33 -7.52 5.08
C VAL A 354 7.87 -7.71 4.71
N THR A 355 7.41 -8.95 4.74
CA THR A 355 6.05 -9.34 4.41
C THR A 355 5.36 -9.91 5.64
N TRP A 356 4.03 -9.96 5.62
CA TRP A 356 3.29 -10.67 6.67
C TRP A 356 3.76 -12.13 6.80
N LEU A 357 4.03 -12.80 5.68
CA LEU A 357 4.52 -14.18 5.67
C LEU A 357 5.88 -14.32 6.35
N SER A 358 6.85 -13.45 6.05
CA SER A 358 8.18 -13.55 6.66
C SER A 358 8.16 -13.23 8.14
N VAL A 359 7.36 -12.24 8.56
CA VAL A 359 7.19 -11.91 9.98
C VAL A 359 6.57 -13.08 10.75
N VAL A 360 5.48 -13.66 10.26
CA VAL A 360 4.80 -14.75 10.96
C VAL A 360 5.66 -16.02 10.94
N ALA A 361 6.43 -16.26 9.88
CA ALA A 361 7.42 -17.32 9.85
C ALA A 361 8.49 -17.14 10.94
N CYS A 362 9.09 -15.95 11.06
CA CYS A 362 10.09 -15.65 12.10
C CYS A 362 9.54 -15.83 13.53
N GLN A 363 8.24 -15.59 13.74
CA GLN A 363 7.59 -15.76 15.05
C GLN A 363 7.34 -17.23 15.43
N ARG A 364 7.26 -18.13 14.44
CA ARG A 364 6.83 -19.52 14.63
C ARG A 364 7.94 -20.54 14.37
N ALA A 365 8.95 -20.16 13.61
CA ALA A 365 10.03 -21.04 13.20
C ALA A 365 10.82 -21.56 14.42
N SER A 366 11.12 -22.85 14.42
CA SER A 366 12.14 -23.42 15.29
C SER A 366 13.52 -22.82 14.97
N PRO A 367 14.53 -22.95 15.84
CA PRO A 367 15.89 -22.46 15.55
C PRO A 367 16.46 -22.96 14.21
N GLN A 368 16.18 -24.21 13.84
CA GLN A 368 16.63 -24.81 12.58
C GLN A 368 15.88 -24.22 11.38
N GLN A 369 14.57 -24.02 11.48
CA GLN A 369 13.75 -23.39 10.45
C GLN A 369 14.11 -21.92 10.26
N LEU A 370 14.43 -21.20 11.34
CA LEU A 370 14.87 -19.81 11.28
C LEU A 370 16.23 -19.71 10.56
N LYS A 371 17.15 -20.63 10.83
CA LYS A 371 18.43 -20.71 10.11
C LYS A 371 18.22 -20.93 8.60
N LEU A 372 17.31 -21.83 8.23
CA LEU A 372 16.94 -22.02 6.82
C LEU A 372 16.41 -20.72 6.20
N LEU A 373 15.54 -20.01 6.91
CA LEU A 373 15.01 -18.73 6.46
C LEU A 373 16.13 -17.69 6.25
N GLN A 374 17.08 -17.58 7.19
CA GLN A 374 18.23 -16.68 7.07
C GLN A 374 19.15 -17.00 5.87
N GLU A 375 19.31 -18.29 5.53
CA GLU A 375 20.16 -18.74 4.42
C GLU A 375 19.48 -18.60 3.03
N CYS A 376 18.15 -18.67 3.00
CA CYS A 376 17.36 -18.75 1.77
C CYS A 376 16.62 -17.45 1.41
N TYR A 377 16.17 -16.67 2.40
CA TYR A 377 15.37 -15.47 2.15
C TYR A 377 16.21 -14.33 1.55
N GLY A 378 15.64 -13.56 0.62
CA GLY A 378 16.36 -12.48 -0.07
C GLY A 378 17.40 -12.95 -1.09
N GLN A 379 17.28 -14.19 -1.58
CA GLN A 379 18.15 -14.76 -2.60
C GLN A 379 17.37 -14.97 -3.90
N ASP A 380 17.93 -14.52 -5.02
CA ASP A 380 17.37 -14.73 -6.38
C ASP A 380 17.76 -16.12 -6.92
N ASP A 381 17.53 -17.16 -6.10
CA ASP A 381 17.77 -18.56 -6.42
C ASP A 381 16.44 -19.31 -6.34
N PRO A 382 15.92 -19.87 -7.46
CA PRO A 382 14.66 -20.59 -7.49
C PRO A 382 14.54 -21.74 -6.48
N GLU A 383 15.64 -22.44 -6.17
CA GLU A 383 15.62 -23.54 -5.20
C GLU A 383 15.44 -23.00 -3.78
N LYS A 384 16.15 -21.92 -3.43
CA LYS A 384 15.99 -21.25 -2.13
C LYS A 384 14.60 -20.64 -1.95
N VAL A 385 14.03 -20.08 -3.01
CA VAL A 385 12.66 -19.57 -3.00
C VAL A 385 11.65 -20.69 -2.74
N ALA A 386 11.84 -21.84 -3.40
CA ALA A 386 11.00 -23.01 -3.17
C ALA A 386 11.10 -23.51 -1.72
N LEU A 387 12.31 -23.58 -1.15
CA LEU A 387 12.53 -23.97 0.25
C LEU A 387 11.81 -23.04 1.24
N VAL A 388 11.87 -21.72 1.04
CA VAL A 388 11.12 -20.75 1.87
C VAL A 388 9.62 -20.98 1.76
N ARG A 389 9.13 -21.22 0.53
CA ARG A 389 7.71 -21.46 0.30
C ARG A 389 7.23 -22.75 0.97
N ASP A 390 8.02 -23.82 0.89
CA ASP A 390 7.72 -25.09 1.56
C ASP A 390 7.72 -24.89 3.08
N LEU A 391 8.67 -24.14 3.62
CA LEU A 391 8.67 -23.76 5.04
C LEU A 391 7.40 -22.99 5.44
N TYR A 392 6.90 -22.07 4.61
CA TYR A 392 5.63 -21.39 4.90
C TYR A 392 4.43 -22.34 4.94
N ILE A 393 4.46 -23.42 4.16
CA ILE A 393 3.44 -24.47 4.21
C ILE A 393 3.59 -25.28 5.50
N ASP A 394 4.81 -25.71 5.84
CA ASP A 394 5.11 -26.47 7.06
C ASP A 394 4.75 -25.71 8.34
N LEU A 395 4.82 -24.37 8.30
CA LEU A 395 4.40 -23.48 9.39
C LEU A 395 2.90 -23.16 9.40
N GLU A 396 2.13 -23.76 8.48
CA GLU A 396 0.69 -23.60 8.30
C GLU A 396 0.24 -22.15 8.01
N LEU A 397 1.11 -21.33 7.41
CA LEU A 397 0.80 -19.93 7.13
C LEU A 397 -0.43 -19.70 6.24
N PRO A 398 -0.73 -20.55 5.23
CA PRO A 398 -1.97 -20.42 4.46
C PRO A 398 -3.24 -20.58 5.30
N PHE A 399 -3.24 -21.51 6.26
CA PHE A 399 -4.37 -21.69 7.18
C PHE A 399 -4.52 -20.48 8.10
N MET A 400 -3.40 -19.97 8.64
CA MET A 400 -3.39 -18.77 9.47
C MET A 400 -3.89 -17.52 8.73
N TYR A 401 -3.52 -17.37 7.45
CA TYR A 401 -4.01 -16.28 6.61
C TYR A 401 -5.53 -16.33 6.44
N LYS A 402 -6.10 -17.53 6.28
CA LYS A 402 -7.56 -17.70 6.19
C LYS A 402 -8.26 -17.19 7.45
N ILE A 403 -7.83 -17.67 8.62
CA ILE A 403 -8.40 -17.25 9.91
C ILE A 403 -8.24 -15.74 10.11
N TYR A 404 -7.05 -15.21 9.84
CA TYR A 404 -6.79 -13.77 9.92
C TYR A 404 -7.71 -12.97 9.01
N GLY A 405 -7.94 -13.45 7.77
CA GLY A 405 -8.75 -12.75 6.78
C GLY A 405 -10.22 -12.62 7.17
N ASP A 406 -10.83 -13.69 7.65
CA ASP A 406 -12.24 -13.67 8.09
C ASP A 406 -12.41 -12.77 9.33
N HIS A 407 -11.50 -12.90 10.31
CA HIS A 407 -11.54 -12.08 11.52
C HIS A 407 -11.35 -10.59 11.22
N CYS A 408 -10.39 -10.23 10.36
CA CYS A 408 -10.14 -8.84 9.98
C CYS A 408 -11.30 -8.23 9.21
N TYR A 409 -11.97 -9.00 8.36
CA TYR A 409 -13.15 -8.51 7.64
C TYR A 409 -14.27 -8.10 8.60
N ASP A 410 -14.63 -8.98 9.54
CA ASP A 410 -15.67 -8.71 10.53
C ASP A 410 -15.30 -7.54 11.44
N LEU A 411 -14.04 -7.49 11.88
CA LEU A 411 -13.53 -6.41 12.72
C LEU A 411 -13.63 -5.05 12.01
N ILE A 412 -13.18 -4.97 10.76
CA ILE A 412 -13.24 -3.71 9.98
C ILE A 412 -14.69 -3.32 9.74
N CYS A 413 -15.58 -4.25 9.42
CA CYS A 413 -17.01 -3.98 9.24
C CYS A 413 -17.64 -3.38 10.50
N ASN A 414 -17.35 -3.96 11.67
CA ASN A 414 -17.80 -3.43 12.96
C ASN A 414 -17.20 -2.06 13.26
N GLN A 415 -15.90 -1.86 12.98
CA GLN A 415 -15.24 -0.58 13.18
C GLN A 415 -15.82 0.53 12.30
N ILE A 416 -16.20 0.24 11.04
CA ILE A 416 -16.88 1.20 10.15
C ILE A 416 -18.16 1.69 10.84
N GLN A 417 -18.99 0.78 11.33
CA GLN A 417 -20.27 1.15 11.97
C GLN A 417 -20.08 2.00 13.24
N GLN A 418 -19.03 1.72 14.02
CA GLN A 418 -18.79 2.39 15.30
C GLN A 418 -18.06 3.73 15.16
N ASN A 419 -17.18 3.87 14.17
CA ASN A 419 -16.20 4.96 14.12
C ASN A 419 -16.39 5.92 12.94
N THR A 420 -17.46 5.81 12.14
CA THR A 420 -17.69 6.70 10.99
C THR A 420 -19.01 7.47 11.07
N LYS A 421 -19.41 7.88 12.28
CA LYS A 421 -20.74 8.48 12.58
C LYS A 421 -21.16 9.65 11.68
N ASN A 422 -20.22 10.49 11.24
CA ASN A 422 -20.50 11.66 10.40
C ASN A 422 -20.16 11.43 8.92
N LEU A 423 -19.89 10.18 8.53
CA LEU A 423 -19.48 9.81 7.19
C LEU A 423 -20.42 8.72 6.66
N PRO A 424 -20.65 8.66 5.34
CA PRO A 424 -21.46 7.60 4.77
C PRO A 424 -20.79 6.24 4.99
N HIS A 425 -21.28 5.40 5.90
CA HIS A 425 -20.74 4.05 6.15
C HIS A 425 -20.65 3.24 4.85
N LYS A 426 -21.64 3.42 3.96
CA LYS A 426 -21.72 2.79 2.62
C LYS A 426 -20.49 3.06 1.76
N LEU A 427 -19.81 4.19 1.93
CA LEU A 427 -18.56 4.50 1.21
C LEU A 427 -17.48 3.48 1.55
N PHE A 428 -17.29 3.22 2.84
CA PHE A 428 -16.29 2.29 3.35
C PHE A 428 -16.65 0.83 3.02
N PHE A 429 -17.93 0.46 3.12
CA PHE A 429 -18.37 -0.87 2.71
C PHE A 429 -18.11 -1.15 1.22
N LYS A 430 -18.32 -0.17 0.33
CA LYS A 430 -17.96 -0.32 -1.09
C LYS A 430 -16.46 -0.56 -1.31
N PHE A 431 -15.60 0.01 -0.47
CA PHE A 431 -14.16 -0.31 -0.53
C PHE A 431 -13.87 -1.71 0.01
N MET A 432 -14.54 -2.14 1.08
CA MET A 432 -14.41 -3.50 1.62
C MET A 432 -14.79 -4.56 0.58
N GLU A 433 -15.90 -4.38 -0.13
CA GLU A 433 -16.37 -5.28 -1.21
C GLU A 433 -15.34 -5.46 -2.34
N LYS A 434 -14.45 -4.47 -2.52
CA LYS A 434 -13.40 -4.49 -3.55
C LYS A 434 -12.10 -5.12 -3.06
N ILE A 435 -11.85 -5.16 -1.76
CA ILE A 435 -10.62 -5.74 -1.19
C ILE A 435 -10.84 -7.16 -0.68
N TYR A 436 -11.98 -7.48 -0.08
CA TYR A 436 -12.23 -8.80 0.49
C TYR A 436 -12.37 -9.86 -0.61
N GLY A 437 -11.62 -10.95 -0.52
CA GLY A 437 -11.70 -12.08 -1.46
C GLY A 437 -11.10 -11.82 -2.84
N ARG A 438 -10.19 -10.84 -2.97
CA ARG A 438 -9.55 -10.55 -4.26
C ARG A 438 -8.61 -11.68 -4.68
N LYS A 439 -8.52 -11.92 -5.99
CA LYS A 439 -7.56 -12.86 -6.59
C LYS A 439 -6.30 -12.14 -7.05
N ARG A 440 -5.19 -12.89 -7.16
CA ARG A 440 -3.95 -12.39 -7.79
C ARG A 440 -4.27 -11.96 -9.22
N GLU A 441 -3.80 -10.79 -9.59
CA GLU A 441 -3.99 -10.19 -10.92
C GLU A 441 -2.85 -10.60 -11.85
#